data_AF-A0A265NA10-F1
#
_entry.id   AF-A0A265NA10-F1
#
_cell.length_a   1.000
_cell.length_b   1.000
_cell.length_c   1.000
_cell.angle_alpha   90.00
_cell.angle_beta   90.00
_cell.angle_gamma   90.00
#
_symmetry.space_group_name_H-M   'P 1'
#
loop_
_entity.id
_entity.type
_entity.pdbx_description
1 polymer ?
#
loop_
_entity_poly.entity_id
_entity_poly.type
_entity_poly.pdbx_seq_one_letter_code
_entity_poly.pdbx_strand_id
1 'polypeptide(L)'
;MSNHTQKEDQQVETLRDKEKHSPDSQKKASQSKKKKPTKPTGFKEFEALAKEIVEANGESYYEWLHMQHQEIILNFNVHNRKQITEVAKRS
;
A
#
# COMPACT_ATOMS: atom_id res chain seq x y z
N MET A 1 27.62 25.65 42.79
CA MET A 1 28.81 25.79 41.94
C MET A 1 28.41 25.51 40.50
N SER A 2 28.89 26.34 39.59
CA SER A 2 28.46 26.50 38.21
C SER A 2 28.99 25.44 37.22
N ASN A 3 28.24 25.31 36.11
CA ASN A 3 28.64 25.12 34.71
C ASN A 3 29.20 23.78 34.19
N HIS A 4 28.39 23.14 33.33
CA HIS A 4 28.57 22.92 31.87
C HIS A 4 29.97 22.52 31.32
N THR A 5 30.06 21.38 30.61
CA THR A 5 30.39 21.28 29.16
C THR A 5 30.74 19.83 28.75
N GLN A 6 30.30 19.51 27.52
CA GLN A 6 30.36 18.32 26.67
C GLN A 6 31.68 17.52 26.62
N LYS A 7 31.56 16.25 26.20
CA LYS A 7 32.43 15.61 25.18
C LYS A 7 31.68 14.48 24.45
N GLU A 8 31.65 14.58 23.13
CA GLU A 8 31.17 13.60 22.14
C GLU A 8 32.21 12.50 21.84
N ASP A 9 31.74 11.49 21.11
CA ASP A 9 32.45 10.56 20.22
C ASP A 9 33.39 9.49 20.80
N GLN A 10 33.03 8.20 20.64
CA GLN A 10 33.50 7.42 19.49
C GLN A 10 32.92 5.99 19.43
N GLN A 11 32.72 5.56 18.20
CA GLN A 11 32.24 4.28 17.69
C GLN A 11 33.31 3.18 17.81
N VAL A 12 32.93 1.94 18.16
CA VAL A 12 33.70 0.69 17.86
C VAL A 12 32.67 -0.46 17.80
N GLU A 13 32.27 -0.87 16.59
CA GLU A 13 32.72 -2.10 15.93
C GLU A 13 31.99 -3.37 16.38
N THR A 14 31.19 -3.96 15.50
CA THR A 14 31.17 -5.43 15.38
C THR A 14 30.87 -5.83 13.95
N LEU A 15 31.93 -6.00 13.17
CA LEU A 15 31.92 -6.78 11.94
C LEU A 15 31.60 -8.24 12.28
N ARG A 16 30.58 -8.82 11.64
CA ARG A 16 30.49 -10.27 11.46
C ARG A 16 30.56 -10.57 9.97
N ASP A 17 31.78 -10.77 9.50
CA ASP A 17 32.06 -11.62 8.35
C ASP A 17 31.72 -13.07 8.71
N LYS A 18 30.88 -13.72 7.88
CA LYS A 18 30.96 -15.17 7.63
C LYS A 18 30.49 -15.48 6.20
N GLU A 19 31.52 -15.68 5.38
CA GLU A 19 31.71 -16.73 4.39
C GLU A 19 30.65 -16.99 3.31
N LYS A 20 31.14 -16.82 2.07
CA LYS A 20 30.57 -17.31 0.82
C LYS A 20 30.51 -18.84 0.82
N HIS A 21 29.34 -19.39 0.53
CA HIS A 21 29.24 -20.69 -0.14
C HIS A 21 28.21 -20.59 -1.26
N SER A 22 28.70 -20.59 -2.50
CA SER A 22 27.87 -20.75 -3.70
C SER A 22 27.76 -22.25 -3.99
N PRO A 23 26.54 -22.76 -4.20
CA PRO A 23 26.37 -23.73 -5.27
C PRO A 23 25.20 -23.30 -6.17
N ASP A 24 25.44 -23.35 -7.48
CA ASP A 24 24.48 -23.42 -8.58
C ASP A 24 23.01 -23.06 -8.26
N SER A 25 22.74 -21.77 -8.17
CA SER A 25 21.36 -21.28 -8.24
C SER A 25 21.01 -21.11 -9.72
N GLN A 26 20.37 -22.14 -10.29
CA GLN A 26 19.61 -22.02 -11.53
C GLN A 26 18.85 -20.69 -11.50
N LYS A 27 19.20 -19.77 -12.41
CA LYS A 27 18.45 -18.51 -12.60
C LYS A 27 17.03 -18.88 -13.03
N LYS A 28 16.14 -19.11 -12.06
CA LYS A 28 14.70 -19.01 -12.29
C LYS A 28 14.48 -17.63 -12.87
N ALA A 29 14.00 -17.57 -14.10
CA ALA A 29 13.66 -16.33 -14.78
C ALA A 29 12.88 -15.46 -13.78
N SER A 30 13.49 -14.34 -13.39
CA SER A 30 12.90 -13.40 -12.45
C SER A 30 11.59 -12.96 -13.08
N GLN A 31 10.47 -13.47 -12.59
CA GLN A 31 9.17 -12.92 -12.96
C GLN A 31 9.24 -11.43 -12.64
N SER A 32 9.19 -10.59 -13.68
CA SER A 32 9.22 -9.16 -13.52
C SER A 32 8.10 -8.79 -12.55
N LYS A 33 8.46 -8.26 -11.37
CA LYS A 33 7.47 -7.79 -10.40
C LYS A 33 6.65 -6.72 -11.12
N LYS A 34 5.40 -7.06 -11.49
CA LYS A 34 4.47 -6.11 -12.09
C LYS A 34 4.45 -4.88 -11.19
N LYS A 35 4.81 -3.71 -11.74
CA LYS A 35 4.79 -2.46 -11.00
C LYS A 35 3.35 -2.24 -10.54
N LYS A 36 3.14 -2.21 -9.23
CA LYS A 36 1.83 -1.85 -8.68
C LYS A 36 1.51 -0.42 -9.15
N PRO A 37 0.27 -0.12 -9.54
CA PRO A 37 -0.12 1.25 -9.84
C PRO A 37 0.23 2.13 -8.63
N THR A 38 0.95 3.22 -8.89
CA THR A 38 1.34 4.16 -7.85
C THR A 38 0.09 4.84 -7.32
N LYS A 39 -0.05 4.91 -6.00
CA LYS A 39 -1.13 5.69 -5.37
C LYS A 39 -0.97 7.17 -5.78
N PRO A 40 -2.06 7.90 -6.05
CA PRO A 40 -2.00 9.33 -6.33
C PRO A 40 -1.31 10.10 -5.19
N THR A 41 -0.70 11.23 -5.53
CA THR A 41 -0.14 12.17 -4.55
C THR A 41 -1.24 12.58 -3.56
N GLY A 42 -0.91 12.64 -2.26
CA GLY A 42 -1.86 12.99 -1.21
C GLY A 42 -2.84 11.88 -0.80
N PHE A 43 -2.80 10.69 -1.41
CA PHE A 43 -3.75 9.60 -1.10
C PHE A 43 -3.88 9.32 0.41
N LYS A 44 -2.77 9.26 1.14
CA LYS A 44 -2.77 8.98 2.58
C LYS A 44 -3.41 10.12 3.40
N GLU A 45 -3.21 11.35 2.99
CA GLU A 45 -3.76 12.53 3.67
C GLU A 45 -5.28 12.57 3.50
N PHE A 46 -5.76 12.32 2.27
CA PHE A 46 -7.19 12.22 2.00
C PHE A 46 -7.83 10.99 2.66
N GLU A 47 -7.14 9.85 2.70
CA GLU A 47 -7.61 8.65 3.41
C GLU A 47 -7.76 8.91 4.92
N ALA A 48 -6.80 9.63 5.52
CA ALA A 48 -6.87 10.01 6.93
C ALA A 48 -8.03 10.98 7.20
N LEU A 49 -8.20 12.01 6.37
CA LEU A 49 -9.30 12.97 6.48
C LEU A 49 -10.67 12.30 6.31
N ALA A 50 -10.82 11.41 5.32
CA ALA A 50 -12.06 10.69 5.10
C ALA A 50 -12.39 9.79 6.30
N LYS A 51 -11.39 9.11 6.87
CA LYS A 51 -11.57 8.31 8.07
C LYS A 51 -12.06 9.16 9.25
N GLU A 52 -11.43 10.30 9.50
CA GLU A 52 -11.80 11.20 10.60
C GLU A 52 -13.24 11.70 10.45
N ILE A 53 -13.65 12.11 9.25
CA ILE A 53 -15.02 12.59 8.99
C ILE A 53 -16.06 11.48 9.25
N VAL A 54 -15.80 10.27 8.74
CA VAL A 54 -16.76 9.15 8.87
C VAL A 54 -16.86 8.68 10.33
N GLU A 55 -15.73 8.55 11.02
CA GLU A 55 -15.70 8.15 12.43
C GLU A 55 -16.32 9.23 13.33
N ALA A 56 -16.15 10.52 13.02
CA ALA A 56 -16.82 11.61 13.73
C ALA A 56 -18.35 11.58 13.61
N ASN A 57 -18.88 11.03 12.51
CA ASN A 57 -20.31 10.81 12.32
C ASN A 57 -20.84 9.54 13.02
N GLY A 58 -19.97 8.79 13.71
CA GLY A 58 -20.31 7.53 14.38
C GLY A 58 -20.44 6.34 13.42
N GLU A 59 -19.98 6.49 12.18
CA GLU A 59 -19.98 5.42 11.17
C GLU A 59 -18.60 4.73 11.12
N SER A 60 -18.57 3.47 10.70
CA SER A 60 -17.31 2.75 10.47
C SER A 60 -16.74 3.12 9.11
N TYR A 61 -15.51 3.65 9.07
CA TYR A 61 -14.81 4.01 7.83
C TYR A 61 -14.81 2.88 6.79
N TYR A 62 -14.58 1.63 7.21
CA TYR A 62 -14.51 0.50 6.28
C TYR A 62 -15.89 0.04 5.79
N GLU A 63 -16.94 0.21 6.59
CA GLU A 63 -18.32 -0.03 6.15
C GLU A 63 -18.76 1.01 5.13
N TRP A 64 -18.51 2.29 5.42
CA TRP A 64 -18.76 3.39 4.48
C TRP A 64 -18.01 3.17 3.16
N LEU A 65 -16.73 2.79 3.22
CA LEU A 65 -15.92 2.48 2.04
C LEU A 65 -16.51 1.31 1.24
N HIS A 66 -17.02 0.28 1.92
CA HIS A 66 -17.69 -0.84 1.28
C HIS A 66 -18.95 -0.41 0.55
N MET A 67 -19.79 0.42 1.19
CA MET A 67 -21.01 0.95 0.57
C MET A 67 -20.72 1.80 -0.67
N GLN A 68 -19.74 2.70 -0.57
CA GLN A 68 -19.30 3.52 -1.72
C GLN A 68 -18.78 2.64 -2.87
N HIS A 69 -18.06 1.56 -2.57
CA HIS A 69 -17.60 0.63 -3.58
C HIS A 69 -18.76 -0.10 -4.29
N GLN A 70 -19.75 -0.58 -3.53
CA GLN A 70 -20.94 -1.21 -4.09
C GLN A 70 -21.72 -0.26 -5.00
N GLU A 71 -21.89 1.00 -4.57
CA GLU A 71 -22.56 2.03 -5.34
C GLU A 71 -21.85 2.27 -6.69
N ILE A 72 -20.53 2.39 -6.69
CA ILE A 72 -19.73 2.57 -7.91
C ILE A 72 -19.88 1.37 -8.85
N ILE A 73 -19.81 0.13 -8.34
CA ILE A 73 -19.97 -1.08 -9.15
C ILE A 73 -21.37 -1.14 -9.75
N LEU A 74 -22.40 -0.89 -8.94
CA LEU A 74 -23.78 -0.89 -9.40
C LEU A 74 -23.97 0.15 -10.52
N ASN A 75 -23.47 1.36 -10.30
CA ASN A 75 -23.54 2.44 -11.26
C ASN A 75 -22.80 2.08 -12.56
N PHE A 76 -21.60 1.49 -12.45
CA PHE A 76 -20.85 0.96 -13.60
C PHE A 76 -21.66 -0.08 -14.36
N ASN A 77 -22.30 -1.03 -13.67
CA ASN A 77 -23.06 -2.09 -14.29
C ASN A 77 -24.29 -1.57 -15.04
N VAL A 78 -24.99 -0.59 -14.46
CA VAL A 78 -26.14 0.07 -15.10
C VAL A 78 -25.71 0.79 -16.38
N HIS A 79 -24.63 1.56 -16.33
CA HIS A 79 -24.11 2.32 -17.47
C HIS A 79 -23.53 1.42 -18.56
N ASN A 80 -22.91 0.29 -18.19
CA ASN A 80 -22.23 -0.62 -19.12
C ASN A 80 -23.04 -1.89 -19.44
N ARG A 81 -24.35 -1.89 -19.16
CA ARG A 81 -25.22 -3.06 -19.28
C ARG A 81 -25.04 -3.83 -20.58
N LYS A 82 -25.02 -3.13 -21.73
CA LYS A 82 -24.87 -3.77 -23.05
C LYS A 82 -23.52 -4.49 -23.19
N GLN A 83 -22.43 -3.86 -22.76
CA GLN A 83 -21.09 -4.45 -22.86
C GLN A 83 -20.96 -5.67 -21.95
N ILE A 84 -21.49 -5.58 -20.73
CA ILE A 84 -21.49 -6.68 -19.76
C ILE A 84 -22.30 -7.86 -20.30
N THR A 85 -23.49 -7.62 -20.86
CA THR A 85 -24.30 -8.66 -21.49
C THR A 85 -23.57 -9.34 -22.65
N GLU A 86 -22.88 -8.57 -23.50
CA GLU A 86 -22.13 -9.14 -24.62
C GLU A 86 -20.92 -9.99 -24.18
N VAL A 87 -20.23 -9.60 -23.11
CA VAL A 87 -19.16 -10.42 -22.52
C VAL A 87 -19.73 -11.68 -21.88
N ALA A 88 -20.85 -11.58 -21.17
CA ALA A 88 -21.50 -12.72 -20.53
C ALA A 88 -21.99 -13.78 -21.53
N LYS A 89 -22.48 -13.37 -22.71
CA LYS A 89 -22.88 -14.30 -23.79
C LYS A 89 -21.70 -15.04 -24.44
N ARG A 90 -20.49 -14.51 -24.30
CA ARG A 90 -19.26 -15.08 -24.88
C ARG A 90 -18.48 -15.98 -23.90
N SER A 91 -18.94 -16.06 -22.65
CA SER A 91 -18.34 -16.86 -21.57
C SER A 91 -19.09 -18.18 -21.42
#